data_AF-A0A967MHN1-F1
#
_entry.id   AF-A0A967MHN1-F1
#
_cell.length_a   1.000
_cell.length_b   1.000
_cell.length_c   1.000
_cell.angle_alpha   90.00
_cell.angle_beta   90.00
_cell.angle_gamma   90.00
#
_symmetry.space_group_name_H-M   'P 1'
#
loop_
_entity.id
_entity.type
_entity.pdbx_description
1 polymer ?
#
loop_
_entity_poly.entity_id
_entity_poly.type
_entity_poly.pdbx_seq_one_letter_code
_entity_poly.pdbx_strand_id
1 'polypeptide(L)' 'MDFLSAADLDREGLADLLATAAAAKADPGALAGRLAGKTVGLFFEKPSLRTRASSEVAALR' A
#
# COMPACT_ATOMS: atom_id res chain seq x y z
N MET A 1 -9.58 8.53 6.14
CA MET A 1 -9.85 8.68 4.71
C MET A 1 -9.70 7.31 4.10
N ASP A 2 -10.67 6.88 3.32
CA ASP A 2 -10.68 5.57 2.66
C ASP A 2 -10.14 5.70 1.23
N PHE A 3 -9.78 4.59 0.58
CA PHE A 3 -9.39 4.54 -0.83
C PHE A 3 -10.27 3.52 -1.56
N LEU A 4 -11.38 4.00 -2.12
CA LEU A 4 -12.39 3.20 -2.81
C LEU A 4 -12.37 3.44 -4.32
N SER A 5 -11.84 4.59 -4.74
CA SER A 5 -11.80 5.07 -6.12
C SER A 5 -10.51 5.84 -6.37
N ALA A 6 -10.00 5.77 -7.61
CA ALA A 6 -8.89 6.63 -8.01
C ALA A 6 -9.24 8.13 -7.93
N ALA A 7 -10.53 8.49 -8.01
CA ALA A 7 -11.02 9.86 -7.86
C ALA A 7 -10.97 10.37 -6.42
N ASP A 8 -10.69 9.51 -5.43
CA ASP A 8 -10.47 9.92 -4.04
C ASP A 8 -9.13 10.66 -3.87
N LEU A 9 -8.25 10.55 -4.87
CA LEU A 9 -6.99 11.29 -4.95
C LEU A 9 -7.16 12.49 -5.88
N ASP A 10 -6.88 13.68 -5.36
CA ASP A 10 -6.66 14.84 -6.21
C ASP A 10 -5.29 14.76 -6.90
N ARG A 11 -4.96 15.78 -7.70
CA ARG A 11 -3.71 15.83 -8.46
C ARG A 11 -2.49 15.76 -7.55
N GLU A 12 -2.51 16.45 -6.42
CA GLU A 12 -1.40 16.55 -5.49
C GLU A 12 -1.24 15.22 -4.74
N GLY A 13 -2.34 14.67 -4.21
CA GLY A 13 -2.35 13.37 -3.54
C GLY A 13 -1.89 12.23 -4.45
N LEU A 14 -2.24 12.25 -5.74
CA LEU A 14 -1.72 11.27 -6.69
C LEU A 14 -0.22 11.44 -6.93
N ALA A 15 0.27 12.68 -7.06
CA ALA A 15 1.70 12.94 -7.23
C ALA A 15 2.51 12.47 -6.01
N ASP A 16 2.01 12.75 -4.81
CA ASP A 16 2.62 12.33 -3.55
C ASP A 16 2.62 10.81 -3.38
N LEU A 17 1.52 10.14 -3.74
CA LEU A 17 1.44 8.68 -3.73
C LEU A 17 2.49 8.06 -4.66
N LEU A 18 2.65 8.60 -5.87
CA LEU A 18 3.63 8.11 -6.84
C LEU A 18 5.06 8.39 -6.39
N ALA A 19 5.34 9.56 -5.81
CA ALA A 19 6.64 9.89 -5.24
C ALA A 19 6.99 8.95 -4.07
N THR A 20 6.03 8.69 -3.18
CA THR A 20 6.17 7.75 -2.07
C THR A 20 6.45 6.34 -2.57
N ALA A 21 5.72 5.88 -3.59
CA ALA A 21 5.93 4.56 -4.19
C ALA A 21 7.32 4.44 -4.86
N ALA A 22 7.80 5.51 -5.50
CA ALA A 22 9.14 5.54 -6.08
C ALA A 22 10.23 5.48 -4.99
N ALA A 23 10.09 6.24 -3.91
CA ALA A 23 11.00 6.22 -2.78
C ALA A 23 11.04 4.84 -2.09
N ALA A 24 9.86 4.25 -1.84
CA ALA A 24 9.70 2.90 -1.29
C ALA A 24 10.41 1.83 -2.15
N LYS A 25 10.37 1.99 -3.47
CA LYS A 25 11.03 1.09 -4.41
C LYS A 25 12.55 1.27 -4.41
N ALA A 26 13.03 2.51 -4.26
CA ALA A 26 14.46 2.84 -4.24
C ALA A 26 15.14 2.37 -2.94
N ASP A 27 14.46 2.53 -1.79
CA ASP A 27 14.91 2.03 -0.50
C ASP A 27 13.77 1.33 0.26
N PRO A 28 13.60 0.01 0.03
CA PRO A 28 12.59 -0.77 0.74
C PRO A 28 12.80 -0.83 2.26
N GLY A 29 14.04 -0.63 2.74
CA GLY A 29 14.36 -0.66 4.16
C GLY A 29 13.85 0.57 4.91
N ALA A 30 13.72 1.71 4.23
CA ALA A 30 13.19 2.95 4.81
C ALA A 30 11.72 2.83 5.30
N LEU A 31 10.98 1.83 4.83
CA LEU A 31 9.61 1.57 5.28
C LEU A 31 9.51 0.51 6.38
N ALA A 32 10.63 -0.09 6.78
CA ALA A 32 10.64 -1.21 7.71
C ALA A 32 9.97 -0.85 9.04
N GLY A 33 9.02 -1.69 9.48
CA GLY A 33 8.41 -1.57 10.80
C GLY A 33 7.43 -0.40 10.95
N ARG A 34 7.06 0.31 9.87
CA ARG A 34 6.06 1.41 9.94
C ARG A 34 4.68 0.95 10.40
N LEU A 35 4.37 -0.34 10.24
CA LEU A 35 3.14 -0.98 10.70
C LEU A 35 3.37 -1.93 11.89
N ALA A 36 4.50 -1.85 12.58
CA ALA A 36 4.79 -2.70 13.74
C ALA A 36 3.68 -2.64 14.79
N GLY A 37 3.23 -3.81 15.26
CA GLY A 37 2.13 -3.94 16.21
C GLY A 37 0.73 -3.69 15.64
N LYS A 38 0.59 -3.45 14.33
CA LYS A 38 -0.70 -3.31 13.65
C LYS A 38 -1.08 -4.57 12.90
N THR A 39 -2.38 -4.82 12.75
CA THR A 39 -2.92 -5.92 11.97
C THR A 39 -3.73 -5.35 10.80
N VAL A 40 -3.50 -5.88 9.59
CA VAL A 40 -4.24 -5.51 8.38
C VAL A 40 -5.10 -6.69 7.94
N GLY A 41 -6.42 -6.51 7.93
CA GLY A 41 -7.36 -7.52 7.43
C GLY A 41 -7.46 -7.49 5.91
N LEU A 42 -7.26 -8.63 5.24
CA LEU A 42 -7.37 -8.76 3.79
C LEU A 42 -8.58 -9.63 3.43
N PHE A 43 -9.64 -9.01 2.92
CA PHE A 43 -10.87 -9.69 2.53
C PHE A 43 -10.98 -9.77 1.01
N PHE A 44 -11.16 -10.98 0.47
CA PHE A 44 -11.27 -11.23 -0.96
C PHE A 44 -12.51 -12.08 -1.24
N GLU A 45 -13.52 -11.49 -1.89
CA GLU A 45 -14.69 -12.23 -2.36
C GLU A 45 -14.33 -13.19 -3.50
N LYS A 46 -13.49 -12.71 -4.43
CA LYS A 46 -12.89 -13.52 -5.49
C LYS A 46 -11.39 -13.66 -5.26
N PRO A 47 -10.82 -14.89 -5.30
CA PRO A 47 -9.38 -15.07 -5.14
C PRO A 47 -8.57 -14.30 -6.19
N SER A 48 -7.57 -13.54 -5.73
CA SER A 48 -6.58 -12.87 -6.57
C SER A 48 -5.19 -13.03 -5.95
N LEU A 49 -4.37 -13.90 -6.55
CA LEU A 49 -3.04 -14.20 -6.04
C LEU A 49 -2.14 -12.96 -6.03
N ARG A 50 -2.16 -12.18 -7.13
CA ARG A 50 -1.32 -10.98 -7.26
C ARG A 50 -1.67 -9.94 -6.20
N THR A 51 -2.97 -9.67 -6.01
CA THR A 51 -3.42 -8.67 -5.04
C THR A 51 -3.11 -9.12 -3.62
N ARG A 52 -3.47 -10.36 -3.25
CA ARG A 52 -3.19 -10.92 -1.92
C ARG A 52 -1.70 -10.86 -1.58
N ALA A 53 -0.85 -11.40 -2.45
CA ALA A 53 0.59 -11.44 -2.21
C ALA A 53 1.18 -10.03 -2.09
N SER A 54 0.77 -9.09 -2.95
CA SER A 54 1.27 -7.71 -2.87
C SER A 54 0.88 -7.01 -1.57
N SER A 55 -0.36 -7.17 -1.10
CA SER A 55 -0.85 -6.56 0.14
C SER A 55 -0.23 -7.20 1.37
N GLU A 56 -0.09 -8.52 1.41
CA GLU A 56 0.55 -9.26 2.50
C GLU A 56 2.02 -8.85 2.67
N VAL A 57 2.76 -8.83 1.56
CA VAL A 57 4.16 -8.41 1.56
C VAL A 57 4.32 -6.94 1.96
N ALA A 58 3.41 -6.05 1.54
CA ALA A 58 3.44 -4.64 1.92
C ALA A 58 3.12 -4.42 3.41
N ALA A 59 2.23 -5.22 4.00
CA ALA A 59 1.85 -5.09 5.41
C ALA A 59 2.90 -5.66 6.37
N LEU A 60 3.70 -6.63 5.92
CA LEU A 60 4.76 -7.28 6.70
C LEU A 60 6.10 -6.54 6.67
N ARG A 61 6.30 -5.65 5.70
CA ARG A 61 7.49 -4.82 5.59
C ARG A 61 7.38 -3.63 6.53
#